data_AF-A0A553II99-F1
#
_entry.id   AF-A0A553II99-F1
#
_cell.length_a   1.000
_cell.length_b   1.000
_cell.length_c   1.000
_cell.angle_alpha   90.00
_cell.angle_beta   90.00
_cell.angle_gamma   90.00
#
_symmetry.space_group_name_H-M   'P 1'
#
loop_
_entity.id
_entity.type
_entity.pdbx_description
1 polymer ?
#
loop_
_entity_poly.entity_id
_entity_poly.type
_entity_poly.pdbx_seq_one_letter_code
_entity_poly.pdbx_strand_id
1 'polypeptide(L)'
;MIYVDQTFLDETTYTHVSIKLKGTEQHNSFSGDYQTFIDNRIEILTESYPDYIFTTRFQNQSFVKFNSDVKIVEVISIIFPLFFFLIAVLVTMSSMTRIIADQRIQIGTLRSLGYSKIKIITKYILYVLLASGIGVLLGIGIGIYSIPFIAYNAYVVAYNLPPLSIEYHFMYITLISSTMILSVLIVTYFSVVNVLKEAPSNLLRHKSPKAGKKILLERFTFIWKRLKFKYKSTFRNIFRQKRNLFLMLVGISGSTALLLAGFGIKDAVELSGDAQFNQMYNFDMELGVLPNETNITLIEANDKLNLMIQVAYFDETDYINLIVPETYDEMNDFLSFRDTKDKSIEFKSDSVFVTKQFALDHNIHVGDLISLEVNDVTSNFTVTGVVAYYFGNNIYISNELIEDVFSLYLNKIYLKLPNFSKLDMNQLQNSLNDLDNVVHVQTKDDLMASFKQTSSSMNSVIILLVIFASVLSIIINYNLTLINISTRHKEMATLKVLGYDEKEVSGYIFRETFMISSVAILIGLILGRSLQYFIISQINVDGIILKNDIYLLSYLYTALLSIVYLLIVYVSSIPKIRKIDMLEALKSFE
;
A
#
# COMPACT_ATOMS: atom_id res chain seq x y z
N MET A 1 12.04 -28.67 -5.86
CA MET A 1 12.84 -29.35 -6.90
C MET A 1 14.27 -29.44 -6.40
N ILE A 2 14.81 -30.66 -6.30
CA ILE A 2 16.22 -30.89 -6.05
C ILE A 2 16.86 -31.12 -7.42
N TYR A 3 17.87 -30.33 -7.76
CA TYR A 3 18.62 -30.50 -9.00
C TYR A 3 19.76 -31.47 -8.72
N VAL A 4 19.67 -32.67 -9.28
CA VAL A 4 20.72 -33.68 -9.24
C VAL A 4 21.43 -33.75 -10.58
N ASP A 5 22.69 -34.15 -10.56
CA ASP A 5 23.46 -34.44 -11.76
C ASP A 5 22.91 -35.71 -12.46
N GLN A 6 23.16 -35.84 -13.76
CA GLN A 6 22.77 -36.97 -14.59
C GLN A 6 23.28 -38.31 -14.04
N THR A 7 24.37 -38.29 -13.27
CA THR A 7 24.97 -39.46 -12.61
C THR A 7 24.12 -40.06 -11.48
N PHE A 8 23.07 -39.37 -11.04
CA PHE A 8 22.25 -39.77 -9.89
C PHE A 8 21.05 -40.68 -10.26
N LEU A 9 20.79 -40.91 -11.55
CA LEU A 9 19.67 -41.71 -12.04
C LEU A 9 20.17 -42.79 -13.01
N ASP A 10 19.74 -44.04 -12.80
CA ASP A 10 20.11 -45.20 -13.63
C ASP A 10 19.56 -45.09 -15.07
N GLU A 11 18.42 -44.41 -15.24
CA GLU A 11 17.85 -44.04 -16.54
C GLU A 11 17.36 -42.59 -16.51
N THR A 12 17.86 -41.75 -17.43
CA THR A 12 17.43 -40.36 -17.57
C THR A 12 16.70 -40.14 -18.88
N THR A 13 15.41 -39.81 -18.81
CA THR A 13 14.64 -39.30 -19.95
C THR A 13 14.39 -37.81 -19.78
N TYR A 14 14.61 -37.03 -20.84
CA TYR A 14 14.27 -35.61 -20.82
C TYR A 14 12.74 -35.46 -20.80
N THR A 15 12.20 -35.00 -19.67
CA THR A 15 10.76 -34.77 -19.51
C THR A 15 10.34 -33.36 -19.90
N HIS A 16 11.28 -32.42 -19.94
CA HIS A 16 11.02 -31.01 -20.24
C HIS A 16 12.04 -30.47 -21.23
N VAL A 17 11.55 -29.76 -22.25
CA VAL A 17 12.39 -29.06 -23.23
C VAL A 17 12.05 -27.58 -23.17
N SER A 18 13.04 -26.76 -22.80
CA SER A 18 12.91 -25.30 -22.86
C SER A 18 13.34 -24.80 -24.24
N ILE A 19 12.40 -24.24 -25.00
CA ILE A 19 12.64 -23.78 -26.37
C ILE A 19 12.65 -22.26 -26.41
N LYS A 20 13.73 -21.65 -26.93
CA LYS A 20 13.74 -20.24 -27.31
C LYS A 20 13.32 -20.12 -28.77
N LEU A 21 12.13 -19.59 -29.03
CA LEU A 21 11.63 -19.40 -30.38
C LEU A 21 12.46 -18.34 -31.13
N LYS A 22 12.82 -18.60 -32.38
CA LYS A 22 13.47 -17.58 -33.23
C LYS A 22 12.50 -16.42 -33.49
N GLY A 23 13.02 -15.19 -33.48
CA GLY A 23 12.22 -13.98 -33.67
C GLY A 23 11.76 -13.31 -32.36
N THR A 24 11.80 -14.02 -31.22
CA THR A 24 11.43 -13.44 -29.92
C THR A 24 12.28 -12.24 -29.52
N GLU A 25 13.50 -12.12 -30.04
CA GLU A 25 14.41 -11.01 -29.77
C GLU A 25 13.97 -9.68 -30.40
N GLN A 26 13.02 -9.73 -31.33
CA GLN A 26 12.45 -8.54 -31.97
C GLN A 26 11.27 -7.95 -31.18
N HIS A 27 10.81 -8.67 -30.16
CA HIS A 27 9.68 -8.27 -29.32
C HIS A 27 10.16 -8.02 -27.89
N ASN A 28 9.62 -7.00 -27.24
CA ASN A 28 9.82 -6.84 -25.80
C ASN A 28 9.13 -8.01 -25.10
N SER A 29 9.86 -8.80 -24.31
CA SER A 29 9.36 -10.03 -23.70
C SER A 29 8.22 -9.83 -22.68
N PHE A 30 7.82 -8.58 -22.44
CA PHE A 30 6.73 -8.16 -21.56
C PHE A 30 5.65 -7.35 -22.29
N SER A 31 5.70 -7.24 -23.63
CA SER A 31 4.63 -6.56 -24.40
C SER A 31 3.51 -7.52 -24.80
N GLY A 32 2.31 -6.96 -25.02
CA GLY A 32 1.19 -7.71 -25.59
C GLY A 32 1.55 -8.32 -26.96
N ASP A 33 2.35 -7.63 -27.77
CA ASP A 33 2.82 -8.14 -29.06
C ASP A 33 3.64 -9.43 -28.92
N TYR A 34 4.45 -9.55 -27.86
CA TYR A 34 5.19 -10.79 -27.58
C TYR A 34 4.24 -11.92 -27.19
N GLN A 35 3.24 -11.63 -26.36
CA GLN A 35 2.25 -12.64 -25.96
C GLN A 35 1.50 -13.17 -27.18
N THR A 36 0.95 -12.29 -28.02
CA THR A 36 0.30 -12.68 -29.28
C THR A 36 1.22 -13.47 -30.21
N PHE A 37 2.51 -13.10 -30.30
CA PHE A 37 3.50 -13.84 -31.09
C PHE A 37 3.72 -15.26 -30.56
N ILE A 38 3.82 -15.43 -29.24
CA ILE A 38 4.01 -16.72 -28.59
C ILE A 38 2.76 -17.58 -28.74
N ASP A 39 1.58 -17.03 -28.47
CA ASP A 39 0.31 -17.76 -28.50
C ASP A 39 0.04 -18.31 -29.90
N ASN A 40 0.19 -17.49 -30.95
CA ASN A 40 0.10 -17.93 -32.35
C ASN A 40 1.11 -19.05 -32.67
N ARG A 41 2.30 -19.02 -32.06
CA ARG A 41 3.31 -20.05 -32.32
C ARG A 41 3.03 -21.34 -31.57
N ILE A 42 2.44 -21.24 -30.39
CA ILE A 42 2.00 -22.39 -29.60
C ILE A 42 0.84 -23.10 -30.30
N GLU A 43 -0.11 -22.37 -30.88
CA GLU A 43 -1.20 -22.96 -31.65
C GLU A 43 -0.66 -23.84 -32.79
N ILE A 44 0.26 -23.30 -33.61
CA ILE A 44 0.93 -24.05 -34.70
C ILE A 44 1.70 -25.26 -34.17
N LEU A 45 2.39 -25.12 -33.03
CA LEU A 45 3.16 -26.20 -32.43
C LEU A 45 2.27 -27.30 -31.87
N THR A 46 1.14 -26.95 -31.27
CA THR A 46 0.17 -27.88 -30.71
C THR A 46 -0.49 -28.70 -31.82
N GLU A 47 -0.81 -28.07 -32.96
CA GLU A 47 -1.29 -28.79 -34.15
C GLU A 47 -0.24 -29.75 -34.73
N SER A 48 1.04 -29.35 -34.72
CA SER A 48 2.12 -30.13 -35.33
C SER A 48 2.65 -31.25 -34.44
N TYR A 49 2.51 -31.12 -33.12
CA TYR A 49 3.08 -32.01 -32.11
C TYR A 49 2.07 -32.26 -30.98
N PRO A 50 1.00 -33.03 -31.24
CA PRO A 50 -0.09 -33.25 -30.28
C PRO A 50 0.35 -34.01 -29.02
N ASP A 51 1.47 -34.75 -29.08
CA ASP A 51 2.00 -35.52 -27.95
C ASP A 51 2.75 -34.63 -26.92
N TYR A 52 2.90 -33.33 -27.18
CA TYR A 52 3.63 -32.40 -26.33
C TYR A 52 2.70 -31.35 -25.70
N ILE A 53 2.90 -31.10 -24.41
CA ILE A 53 2.23 -30.00 -23.69
C ILE A 53 3.11 -28.76 -23.79
N PHE A 54 2.61 -27.73 -24.46
CA PHE A 54 3.33 -26.47 -24.62
C PHE A 54 2.94 -25.48 -23.51
N THR A 55 3.86 -25.24 -22.58
CA THR A 55 3.66 -24.23 -21.54
C THR A 55 4.36 -22.92 -21.88
N THR A 56 3.67 -21.79 -21.74
CA THR A 56 4.27 -20.45 -21.83
C THR A 56 4.98 -20.07 -20.53
N ARG A 57 5.80 -19.00 -20.59
CA ARG A 57 6.29 -18.35 -19.38
C ARG A 57 5.17 -17.84 -18.47
N PHE A 58 4.00 -17.48 -19.02
CA PHE A 58 2.84 -17.01 -18.25
C PHE A 58 2.12 -18.15 -17.53
N GLN A 59 2.45 -19.40 -17.82
CA GLN A 59 1.98 -20.59 -17.10
C GLN A 59 3.05 -21.13 -16.14
N ASN A 60 4.28 -20.61 -16.19
CA ASN A 60 5.32 -21.00 -15.23
C ASN A 60 5.02 -20.41 -13.84
N GLN A 61 4.84 -21.28 -12.85
CA GLN A 61 4.45 -20.90 -11.48
C GLN A 61 5.35 -19.82 -10.85
N SER A 62 6.67 -19.89 -11.07
CA SER A 62 7.61 -18.90 -10.53
C SER A 62 7.43 -17.53 -11.18
N PHE A 63 7.17 -17.51 -12.49
CA PHE A 63 6.91 -16.27 -13.23
C PHE A 63 5.55 -15.68 -12.88
N VAL A 64 4.49 -16.49 -12.78
CA VAL A 64 3.16 -16.05 -12.35
C VAL A 64 3.23 -15.42 -10.98
N LYS A 65 3.91 -16.06 -10.02
CA LYS A 65 4.09 -15.51 -8.67
C LYS A 65 4.80 -14.15 -8.69
N PHE A 66 5.91 -14.04 -9.42
CA PHE A 66 6.63 -12.78 -9.55
C PHE A 66 5.79 -11.69 -10.23
N ASN A 67 5.03 -12.03 -11.27
CA ASN A 67 4.14 -11.11 -11.97
C ASN A 67 3.02 -10.59 -11.05
N SER A 68 2.44 -11.47 -10.23
CA SER A 68 1.48 -11.10 -9.18
C SER A 68 2.08 -10.12 -8.17
N ASP A 69 3.30 -10.37 -7.70
CA ASP A 69 4.01 -9.46 -6.80
C ASP A 69 4.26 -8.07 -7.45
N VAL A 70 4.65 -8.06 -8.73
CA VAL A 70 4.87 -6.83 -9.50
C VAL A 70 3.58 -6.02 -9.64
N LYS A 71 2.44 -6.68 -9.91
CA LYS A 71 1.12 -6.01 -9.98
C LYS A 71 0.75 -5.32 -8.67
N ILE A 72 1.05 -5.93 -7.52
CA ILE A 72 0.79 -5.29 -6.22
C ILE A 72 1.61 -4.00 -6.08
N VAL A 73 2.90 -4.04 -6.44
CA VAL A 73 3.77 -2.87 -6.41
C VAL A 73 3.32 -1.81 -7.42
N GLU A 74 2.83 -2.22 -8.60
CA GLU A 74 2.32 -1.31 -9.63
C GLU A 74 1.15 -0.46 -9.12
N VAL A 75 0.14 -1.09 -8.50
CA VAL A 75 -1.02 -0.39 -7.92
C VAL A 75 -0.56 0.66 -6.91
N ILE A 76 0.37 0.30 -6.03
CA ILE A 76 0.94 1.21 -5.03
C ILE A 76 1.72 2.35 -5.70
N SER A 77 2.50 2.05 -6.74
CA SER A 77 3.33 3.01 -7.47
C SER A 77 2.52 4.07 -8.23
N ILE A 78 1.26 3.80 -8.55
CA ILE A 78 0.37 4.76 -9.20
C ILE A 78 -0.31 5.65 -8.16
N ILE A 79 -0.79 5.07 -7.05
CA ILE A 79 -1.60 5.80 -6.07
C ILE A 79 -0.76 6.77 -5.23
N PHE A 80 0.40 6.36 -4.71
CA PHE A 80 1.21 7.21 -3.82
C PHE A 80 1.70 8.52 -4.47
N PRO A 81 2.24 8.51 -5.71
CA PRO A 81 2.64 9.73 -6.39
C PRO A 81 1.50 10.71 -6.63
N LEU A 82 0.26 10.24 -6.86
CA LEU A 82 -0.90 11.11 -6.99
C LEU A 82 -1.11 11.95 -5.72
N PHE A 83 -1.00 11.34 -4.55
CA PHE A 83 -1.11 12.05 -3.27
C PHE A 83 0.08 12.98 -3.03
N PHE A 84 1.31 12.55 -3.34
CA PHE A 84 2.48 13.42 -3.27
C PHE A 84 2.34 14.64 -4.17
N PHE A 85 1.80 14.47 -5.37
CA PHE A 85 1.51 15.55 -6.31
C PHE A 85 0.46 16.53 -5.76
N LEU A 86 -0.66 16.03 -5.24
CA LEU A 86 -1.72 16.87 -4.63
C LEU A 86 -1.17 17.71 -3.47
N ILE A 87 -0.35 17.08 -2.63
CA ILE A 87 0.31 17.75 -1.51
C ILE A 87 1.33 18.78 -1.99
N ALA A 88 2.15 18.46 -2.99
CA ALA A 88 3.13 19.39 -3.57
C ALA A 88 2.46 20.64 -4.15
N VAL A 89 1.31 20.47 -4.82
CA VAL A 89 0.47 21.56 -5.31
C VAL A 89 -0.01 22.44 -4.15
N LEU A 90 -0.51 21.83 -3.07
CA LEU A 90 -1.00 22.56 -1.90
C LEU A 90 0.11 23.33 -1.18
N VAL A 91 1.28 22.71 -0.99
CA VAL A 91 2.45 23.35 -0.37
C VAL A 91 2.94 24.52 -1.20
N THR A 92 3.06 24.33 -2.51
CA THR A 92 3.41 25.41 -3.44
C THR A 92 2.41 26.55 -3.36
N MET A 93 1.10 26.25 -3.38
CA MET A 93 0.06 27.25 -3.26
C MET A 93 0.23 28.09 -2.00
N SER A 94 0.42 27.42 -0.86
CA SER A 94 0.59 28.09 0.44
C SER A 94 1.85 28.96 0.47
N SER A 95 2.95 28.46 -0.07
CA SER A 95 4.25 29.13 -0.12
C SER A 95 4.22 30.37 -1.01
N MET A 96 3.72 30.24 -2.24
CA MET A 96 3.65 31.35 -3.20
C MET A 96 2.70 32.42 -2.70
N THR A 97 1.54 32.02 -2.20
CA THR A 97 0.59 32.96 -1.61
C THR A 97 1.22 33.74 -0.45
N ARG A 98 2.12 33.11 0.31
CA ARG A 98 2.85 33.78 1.40
C ARG A 98 3.92 34.73 0.86
N ILE A 99 4.78 34.28 -0.04
CA ILE A 99 5.86 35.08 -0.63
C ILE A 99 5.29 36.35 -1.30
N ILE A 100 4.20 36.21 -2.05
CA ILE A 100 3.53 37.33 -2.74
C ILE A 100 2.91 38.29 -1.71
N ALA A 101 2.37 37.78 -0.61
CA ALA A 101 1.82 38.62 0.45
C ALA A 101 2.92 39.42 1.17
N ASP A 102 4.10 38.82 1.38
CA ASP A 102 5.24 39.47 2.02
C ASP A 102 5.85 40.54 1.09
N GLN A 103 5.81 40.32 -0.23
CA GLN A 103 6.28 41.27 -1.24
C GLN A 103 5.19 42.23 -1.75
N ARG A 104 4.05 42.34 -1.05
CA ARG A 104 2.89 43.11 -1.52
C ARG A 104 3.18 44.60 -1.74
N ILE A 105 4.00 45.22 -0.88
CA ILE A 105 4.44 46.62 -1.04
C ILE A 105 5.28 46.77 -2.31
N GLN A 106 6.25 45.87 -2.53
CA GLN A 106 7.09 45.89 -3.74
C GLN A 106 6.26 45.76 -5.01
N ILE A 107 5.25 44.88 -5.02
CA ILE A 107 4.29 44.74 -6.12
C ILE A 107 3.49 46.05 -6.32
N GLY A 108 3.05 46.69 -5.23
CA GLY A 108 2.37 47.98 -5.25
C GLY A 108 3.23 49.08 -5.89
N THR A 109 4.50 49.18 -5.48
CA THR A 109 5.46 50.15 -6.02
C THR A 109 5.74 49.93 -7.50
N LEU A 110 5.94 48.68 -7.92
CA LEU A 110 6.11 48.35 -9.35
C LEU A 110 4.87 48.74 -10.16
N ARG A 111 3.67 48.50 -9.63
CA ARG A 111 2.43 48.92 -10.30
C ARG A 111 2.27 50.43 -10.35
N SER A 112 2.66 51.18 -9.31
CA SER A 112 2.60 52.64 -9.33
C SER A 112 3.63 53.26 -10.28
N LEU A 113 4.76 52.59 -10.49
CA LEU A 113 5.77 52.96 -11.49
C LEU A 113 5.35 52.59 -12.94
N GLY A 114 4.15 52.04 -13.15
CA GLY A 114 3.62 51.74 -14.48
C GLY A 114 3.99 50.36 -15.04
N TYR A 115 4.57 49.45 -14.25
CA TYR A 115 4.81 48.08 -14.72
C TYR A 115 3.50 47.34 -14.98
N SER A 116 3.45 46.65 -16.13
CA SER A 116 2.29 45.83 -16.50
C SER A 116 2.13 44.64 -15.55
N LYS A 117 0.87 44.22 -15.34
CA LYS A 117 0.54 43.04 -14.51
C LYS A 117 1.28 41.79 -15.00
N ILE A 118 1.44 41.64 -16.32
CA ILE A 118 2.12 40.50 -16.94
C ILE A 118 3.59 40.46 -16.52
N LYS A 119 4.33 41.59 -16.59
CA LYS A 119 5.74 41.64 -16.18
C LYS A 119 5.94 41.20 -14.72
N ILE A 120 5.01 41.58 -13.84
CA ILE A 120 5.05 41.17 -12.43
C ILE A 120 4.76 39.66 -12.29
N ILE A 121 3.76 39.14 -13.00
CA ILE A 121 3.43 37.70 -13.00
C ILE A 121 4.62 36.88 -13.48
N THR A 122 5.25 37.27 -14.60
CA THR A 122 6.37 36.54 -15.19
C THR A 122 7.54 36.38 -14.22
N LYS A 123 7.83 37.37 -13.37
CA LYS A 123 8.87 37.27 -12.33
C LYS A 123 8.63 36.08 -11.40
N TYR A 124 7.40 35.91 -10.91
CA TYR A 124 7.05 34.82 -10.00
C TYR A 124 6.95 33.49 -10.73
N ILE A 125 6.36 33.47 -11.93
CA ILE A 125 6.30 32.26 -12.77
C ILE A 125 7.71 31.74 -13.07
N LEU A 126 8.66 32.62 -13.42
CA LEU A 126 10.05 32.23 -13.71
C LEU A 126 10.76 31.69 -12.46
N TYR A 127 10.53 32.31 -11.30
CA TYR A 127 11.05 31.78 -10.03
C TYR A 127 10.56 30.35 -9.77
N VAL A 128 9.26 30.10 -9.95
CA VAL A 128 8.67 28.77 -9.76
C VAL A 128 9.16 27.78 -10.79
N LEU A 129 9.24 28.18 -12.06
CA LEU A 129 9.72 27.34 -13.15
C LEU A 129 11.14 26.84 -12.90
N LEU A 130 12.04 27.74 -12.46
CA LEU A 130 13.41 27.37 -12.11
C LEU A 130 13.46 26.43 -10.91
N ALA A 131 12.70 26.74 -9.85
CA ALA A 131 12.65 25.91 -8.64
C ALA A 131 12.10 24.51 -8.94
N SER A 132 10.99 24.41 -9.68
CA SER A 132 10.40 23.14 -10.08
C SER A 132 11.28 22.39 -11.09
N GLY A 133 11.95 23.10 -12.00
CA GLY A 133 12.88 22.51 -12.96
C GLY A 133 14.05 21.83 -12.27
N ILE A 134 14.70 22.50 -11.32
CA ILE A 134 15.78 21.90 -10.51
C ILE A 134 15.24 20.71 -9.70
N GLY A 135 14.08 20.86 -9.08
CA GLY A 135 13.45 19.78 -8.31
C GLY A 135 13.14 18.53 -9.14
N VAL A 136 12.60 18.72 -10.35
CA VAL A 136 12.35 17.63 -11.30
C VAL A 136 13.65 16.98 -11.76
N LEU A 137 14.68 17.76 -12.12
CA LEU A 137 15.96 17.21 -12.56
C LEU A 137 16.63 16.37 -11.45
N LEU A 138 16.64 16.86 -10.21
CA LEU A 138 17.14 16.12 -9.06
C LEU A 138 16.27 14.90 -8.76
N GLY A 139 14.95 15.03 -8.84
CA GLY A 139 14.00 13.94 -8.61
C GLY A 139 14.15 12.80 -9.61
N ILE A 140 14.30 13.12 -10.90
CA ILE A 140 14.60 12.16 -11.96
C ILE A 140 15.95 11.50 -11.68
N GLY A 141 16.99 12.30 -11.42
CA GLY A 141 18.35 11.81 -11.21
C GLY A 141 18.50 10.93 -9.97
N ILE A 142 17.75 11.16 -8.90
CA ILE A 142 17.80 10.31 -7.70
C ILE A 142 16.80 9.15 -7.82
N GLY A 143 15.59 9.43 -8.29
CA GLY A 143 14.47 8.49 -8.30
C GLY A 143 14.65 7.32 -9.26
N ILE A 144 15.15 7.57 -10.48
CA ILE A 144 15.34 6.52 -11.49
C ILE A 144 16.33 5.44 -11.04
N TYR A 145 17.32 5.79 -10.22
CA TYR A 145 18.28 4.80 -9.70
C TYR A 145 17.86 4.25 -8.34
N SER A 146 17.44 5.12 -7.41
CA SER A 146 17.20 4.71 -6.02
C SER A 146 15.96 3.83 -5.87
N ILE A 147 14.85 4.18 -6.52
CA ILE A 147 13.58 3.43 -6.34
C ILE A 147 13.69 2.02 -6.94
N PRO A 148 14.12 1.85 -8.22
CA PRO A 148 14.30 0.50 -8.77
C PRO A 148 15.36 -0.30 -8.03
N PHE A 149 16.45 0.31 -7.57
CA PHE A 149 17.48 -0.40 -6.80
C PHE A 149 16.94 -0.96 -5.47
N ILE A 150 16.18 -0.16 -4.72
CA ILE A 150 15.60 -0.58 -3.45
C ILE A 150 14.52 -1.65 -3.69
N ALA A 151 13.65 -1.45 -4.67
CA ALA A 151 12.61 -2.42 -5.03
C ALA A 151 13.24 -3.74 -5.50
N TYR A 152 14.22 -3.69 -6.40
CA TYR A 152 14.89 -4.88 -6.92
C TYR A 152 15.57 -5.69 -5.81
N ASN A 153 16.35 -5.05 -4.93
CA ASN A 153 17.01 -5.75 -3.82
C ASN A 153 16.02 -6.36 -2.82
N ALA A 154 14.81 -5.82 -2.70
CA ALA A 154 13.78 -6.43 -1.89
C ALA A 154 13.31 -7.79 -2.44
N TYR A 155 13.29 -7.93 -3.76
CA TYR A 155 12.79 -9.14 -4.44
C TYR A 155 13.88 -10.16 -4.77
N VAL A 156 15.15 -9.75 -4.96
CA VAL A 156 16.27 -10.69 -5.20
C VAL A 156 16.46 -11.69 -4.05
N VAL A 157 16.06 -11.34 -2.83
CA VAL A 157 16.10 -12.26 -1.68
C VAL A 157 15.10 -13.43 -1.84
N ALA A 158 14.00 -13.20 -2.57
CA ALA A 158 12.97 -14.20 -2.81
C ALA A 158 13.08 -14.87 -4.20
N TYR A 159 13.72 -14.20 -5.17
CA TYR A 159 13.76 -14.63 -6.56
C TYR A 159 15.18 -14.55 -7.14
N ASN A 160 15.56 -15.56 -7.93
CA ASN A 160 16.78 -15.50 -8.75
C ASN A 160 16.54 -14.63 -9.99
N LEU A 161 16.81 -13.32 -9.86
CA LEU A 161 16.58 -12.35 -10.93
C LEU A 161 17.85 -12.06 -11.74
N PRO A 162 17.72 -11.78 -13.05
CA PRO A 162 18.83 -11.30 -13.87
C PRO A 162 19.28 -9.91 -13.38
N PRO A 163 20.55 -9.52 -13.60
CA PRO A 163 21.08 -8.26 -13.12
C PRO A 163 20.18 -7.07 -13.48
N LEU A 164 19.96 -6.17 -12.52
CA LEU A 164 19.08 -5.02 -12.68
C LEU A 164 19.48 -4.17 -13.89
N SER A 165 18.61 -4.14 -14.89
CA SER A 165 18.66 -3.23 -16.02
C SER A 165 17.62 -2.13 -15.84
N ILE A 166 18.04 -0.87 -15.84
CA ILE A 166 17.14 0.28 -15.75
C ILE A 166 16.78 0.73 -17.17
N GLU A 167 15.52 0.54 -17.56
CA GLU A 167 14.97 1.09 -18.80
C GLU A 167 14.43 2.51 -18.61
N TYR A 168 14.77 3.40 -19.54
CA TYR A 168 14.36 4.80 -19.46
C TYR A 168 13.10 5.04 -20.30
N HIS A 169 11.94 5.06 -19.64
CA HIS A 169 10.68 5.42 -20.30
C HIS A 169 10.51 6.95 -20.38
N PHE A 170 11.16 7.57 -21.36
CA PHE A 170 11.16 9.03 -21.55
C PHE A 170 9.75 9.63 -21.66
N MET A 171 8.79 8.92 -22.25
CA MET A 171 7.41 9.39 -22.37
C MET A 171 6.74 9.61 -21.00
N TYR A 172 6.82 8.62 -20.09
CA TYR A 172 6.25 8.76 -18.74
C TYR A 172 6.98 9.83 -17.93
N ILE A 173 8.32 9.85 -17.98
CA ILE A 173 9.14 10.83 -17.27
C ILE A 173 8.76 12.25 -17.69
N THR A 174 8.67 12.50 -19.01
CA THR A 174 8.34 13.83 -19.54
C THR A 174 6.90 14.23 -19.24
N LEU A 175 5.94 13.30 -19.33
CA LEU A 175 4.54 13.56 -19.03
C LEU A 175 4.31 13.91 -17.55
N ILE A 176 4.84 13.11 -16.63
CA ILE A 176 4.72 13.34 -15.17
C ILE A 176 5.43 14.65 -14.77
N SER A 177 6.63 14.89 -15.33
CA SER A 177 7.38 16.12 -15.07
C SER A 177 6.65 17.36 -15.58
N SER A 178 6.13 17.31 -16.80
CA SER A 178 5.43 18.43 -17.42
C SER A 178 4.13 18.74 -16.70
N THR A 179 3.35 17.71 -16.34
CA THR A 179 2.10 17.90 -15.57
C THR A 179 2.39 18.50 -14.20
N MET A 180 3.42 18.04 -13.49
CA MET A 180 3.84 18.62 -12.20
C MET A 180 4.23 20.09 -12.33
N ILE A 181 5.09 20.43 -13.28
CA ILE A 181 5.51 21.81 -13.51
C ILE A 181 4.28 22.68 -13.86
N LEU A 182 3.44 22.24 -14.80
CA LEU A 182 2.23 22.96 -15.20
C LEU A 182 1.30 23.22 -14.02
N SER A 183 1.03 22.23 -13.17
CA SER A 183 0.15 22.40 -12.01
C SER A 183 0.70 23.42 -11.01
N VAL A 184 1.99 23.39 -10.73
CA VAL A 184 2.67 24.35 -9.84
C VAL A 184 2.64 25.77 -10.45
N LEU A 185 2.82 25.90 -11.77
CA LEU A 185 2.71 27.19 -12.47
C LEU A 185 1.28 27.75 -12.45
N ILE A 186 0.27 26.91 -12.72
CA ILE A 186 -1.15 27.30 -12.68
C ILE A 186 -1.52 27.83 -11.30
N VAL A 187 -1.12 27.11 -10.25
CA VAL A 187 -1.37 27.49 -8.85
C VAL A 187 -0.68 28.82 -8.51
N THR A 188 0.54 29.02 -8.98
CA THR A 188 1.29 30.26 -8.79
C THR A 188 0.60 31.42 -9.51
N TYR A 189 0.19 31.20 -10.76
CA TYR A 189 -0.54 32.20 -11.55
C TYR A 189 -1.79 32.69 -10.82
N PHE A 190 -2.65 31.77 -10.35
CA PHE A 190 -3.83 32.14 -9.58
C PHE A 190 -3.49 32.87 -8.28
N SER A 191 -2.41 32.48 -7.61
CA SER A 191 -1.93 33.13 -6.39
C SER A 191 -1.53 34.59 -6.63
N VAL A 192 -0.82 34.88 -7.73
CA VAL A 192 -0.39 36.24 -8.10
C VAL A 192 -1.55 37.08 -8.60
N VAL A 193 -2.38 36.54 -9.50
CA VAL A 193 -3.52 37.26 -10.09
C VAL A 193 -4.51 37.72 -9.01
N ASN A 194 -4.75 36.88 -8.00
CA ASN A 194 -5.63 37.24 -6.90
C ASN A 194 -5.15 38.47 -6.11
N VAL A 195 -3.83 38.71 -6.03
CA VAL A 195 -3.27 39.93 -5.40
C VAL A 195 -3.30 41.11 -6.37
N LEU A 196 -2.99 40.90 -7.65
CA LEU A 196 -2.97 41.96 -8.67
C LEU A 196 -4.35 42.52 -9.03
N LYS A 197 -5.44 41.88 -8.59
CA LYS A 197 -6.81 42.42 -8.66
C LYS A 197 -7.00 43.65 -7.77
N GLU A 198 -6.23 43.78 -6.68
CA GLU A 198 -6.32 44.93 -5.77
C GLU A 198 -5.72 46.20 -6.42
N ALA A 199 -6.22 47.38 -6.06
CA ALA A 199 -5.70 48.67 -6.53
C ALA A 199 -4.28 48.93 -5.97
N PRO A 200 -3.37 49.60 -6.71
CA PRO A 200 -1.99 49.86 -6.27
C PRO A 200 -1.90 50.56 -4.90
N SER A 201 -2.79 51.53 -4.64
CA SER A 201 -2.87 52.23 -3.36
C SER A 201 -3.19 51.30 -2.18
N ASN A 202 -4.00 50.27 -2.41
CA ASN A 202 -4.31 49.25 -1.39
C ASN A 202 -3.12 48.30 -1.17
N LEU A 203 -2.31 48.03 -2.19
CA LEU A 203 -1.12 47.17 -2.11
C LEU A 203 -0.01 47.81 -1.26
N LEU A 204 0.13 49.14 -1.35
CA LEU A 204 1.10 49.92 -0.58
C LEU A 204 0.75 50.03 0.91
N ARG A 205 -0.53 49.84 1.27
CA ARG A 205 -0.96 49.80 2.68
C ARG A 205 -0.73 48.41 3.27
N HIS A 206 -0.25 48.36 4.51
CA HIS A 206 -0.26 47.12 5.27
C HIS A 206 -1.70 46.59 5.39
N LYS A 207 -1.88 45.30 5.08
CA LYS A 207 -3.20 44.68 5.15
C LYS A 207 -3.62 44.60 6.62
N SER A 208 -4.65 45.35 7.00
CA SER A 208 -5.17 45.32 8.37
C SER A 208 -5.57 43.88 8.76
N PRO A 209 -5.26 43.43 9.99
CA PRO A 209 -5.70 42.13 10.46
C PRO A 209 -7.23 42.06 10.38
N LYS A 210 -7.77 40.97 9.82
CA LYS A 210 -9.22 40.78 9.73
C LYS A 210 -9.83 40.82 11.13
N ALA A 211 -10.89 41.62 11.33
CA ALA A 211 -11.61 41.69 12.59
C ALA A 211 -12.09 40.29 13.03
N GLY A 212 -11.90 39.96 14.31
CA GLY A 212 -12.32 38.67 14.87
C GLY A 212 -13.85 38.56 14.90
N LYS A 213 -14.40 37.54 14.24
CA LYS A 213 -15.83 37.17 14.37
C LYS A 213 -15.99 36.10 15.44
N LYS A 214 -17.19 35.99 16.04
CA LYS A 214 -17.55 34.91 16.98
C LYS A 214 -17.29 33.53 16.34
N ILE A 215 -16.72 32.60 17.11
CA ILE A 215 -16.40 31.23 16.64
C ILE A 215 -17.59 30.30 16.89
N LEU A 216 -17.74 29.26 16.06
CA LEU A 216 -18.68 28.15 16.32
C LEU A 216 -18.42 27.46 17.67
N LEU A 217 -17.17 27.34 18.12
CA LEU A 217 -16.83 26.78 19.45
C LEU A 217 -17.42 27.58 20.62
N GLU A 218 -17.70 28.88 20.45
CA GLU A 218 -18.35 29.68 21.49
C GLU A 218 -19.80 29.26 21.73
N ARG A 219 -20.42 28.53 20.78
CA ARG A 219 -21.77 27.95 20.93
C ARG A 219 -21.78 26.70 21.81
N PHE A 220 -20.67 25.96 21.90
CA PHE A 220 -20.53 24.80 22.80
C PHE A 220 -20.13 25.25 24.21
N THR A 221 -21.09 25.81 24.94
CA THR A 221 -20.86 26.50 26.23
C THR A 221 -20.21 25.62 27.30
N PHE A 222 -20.43 24.30 27.28
CA PHE A 222 -19.85 23.34 28.23
C PHE A 222 -18.31 23.31 28.18
N ILE A 223 -17.75 23.20 26.97
CA ILE A 223 -16.30 23.15 26.74
C ILE A 223 -15.71 24.57 26.88
N TRP A 224 -16.42 25.58 26.35
CA TRP A 224 -15.93 26.96 26.36
C TRP A 224 -15.79 27.54 27.76
N LYS A 225 -16.71 27.24 28.70
CA LYS A 225 -16.62 27.74 30.08
C LYS A 225 -15.40 27.18 30.83
N ARG A 226 -15.02 25.91 30.59
CA ARG A 226 -13.90 25.23 31.26
C ARG A 226 -12.50 25.63 30.74
N LEU A 227 -12.41 26.27 29.57
CA LEU A 227 -11.14 26.68 28.97
C LEU A 227 -10.56 27.95 29.63
N LYS A 228 -9.27 27.89 30.03
CA LYS A 228 -8.50 29.06 30.51
C LYS A 228 -8.40 30.13 29.40
N PHE A 229 -8.28 31.40 29.79
CA PHE A 229 -8.23 32.55 28.86
C PHE A 229 -7.16 32.40 27.77
N LYS A 230 -5.99 31.87 28.12
CA LYS A 230 -4.89 31.60 27.18
C LYS A 230 -5.34 30.76 25.99
N TYR A 231 -6.10 29.68 26.23
CA TYR A 231 -6.59 28.80 25.17
C TYR A 231 -7.78 29.39 24.40
N LYS A 232 -8.67 30.15 25.07
CA LYS A 232 -9.75 30.89 24.40
C LYS A 232 -9.20 31.88 23.37
N SER A 233 -8.12 32.59 23.73
CA SER A 233 -7.42 33.51 22.83
C SER A 233 -6.81 32.75 21.64
N THR A 234 -6.13 31.63 21.88
CA THR A 234 -5.58 30.77 20.81
C THR A 234 -6.65 30.28 19.84
N PHE A 235 -7.77 29.72 20.34
CA PHE A 235 -8.86 29.27 19.46
C PHE A 235 -9.44 30.41 18.63
N ARG A 236 -9.68 31.60 19.22
CA ARG A 236 -10.10 32.80 18.47
C ARG A 236 -9.12 33.14 17.36
N ASN A 237 -7.83 33.03 17.62
CA ASN A 237 -6.81 33.32 16.62
C ASN A 237 -6.77 32.29 15.47
N ILE A 238 -6.84 31.00 15.81
CA ILE A 238 -6.87 29.90 14.82
C ILE A 238 -8.03 30.12 13.83
N PHE A 239 -9.25 30.30 14.34
CA PHE A 239 -10.44 30.44 13.51
C PHE A 239 -10.55 31.80 12.81
N ARG A 240 -9.80 32.82 13.26
CA ARG A 240 -9.63 34.09 12.55
C ARG A 240 -8.88 33.88 11.23
N GLN A 241 -7.95 32.93 11.16
CA GLN A 241 -7.14 32.63 9.98
C GLN A 241 -7.59 31.35 9.23
N LYS A 242 -8.87 31.28 8.83
CA LYS A 242 -9.49 30.09 8.20
C LYS A 242 -8.70 29.45 7.06
N ARG A 243 -8.07 30.26 6.20
CA ARG A 243 -7.26 29.75 5.07
C ARG A 243 -6.04 28.97 5.57
N ASN A 244 -5.32 29.52 6.55
CA ASN A 244 -4.13 28.88 7.10
C ASN A 244 -4.51 27.63 7.88
N LEU A 245 -5.61 27.68 8.63
CA LEU A 245 -6.18 26.49 9.27
C LEU A 245 -6.46 25.38 8.26
N PHE A 246 -7.17 25.67 7.17
CA PHE A 246 -7.48 24.67 6.13
C PHE A 246 -6.21 24.06 5.53
N LEU A 247 -5.22 24.90 5.17
CA LEU A 247 -3.96 24.42 4.59
C LEU A 247 -3.17 23.53 5.57
N MET A 248 -3.12 23.91 6.85
CA MET A 248 -2.48 23.09 7.88
C MET A 248 -3.22 21.77 8.08
N LEU A 249 -4.55 21.80 8.17
CA LEU A 249 -5.35 20.59 8.34
C LEU A 249 -5.12 19.62 7.18
N VAL A 250 -5.24 20.07 5.92
CA VAL A 250 -5.09 19.19 4.75
C VAL A 250 -3.65 18.70 4.58
N GLY A 251 -2.64 19.56 4.76
CA GLY A 251 -1.24 19.15 4.60
C GLY A 251 -0.80 18.12 5.65
N ILE A 252 -1.12 18.36 6.91
CA ILE A 252 -0.73 17.49 8.02
C ILE A 252 -1.56 16.20 8.01
N SER A 253 -2.88 16.30 7.81
CA SER A 253 -3.73 15.10 7.71
C SER A 253 -3.37 14.26 6.49
N GLY A 254 -3.06 14.86 5.34
CA GLY A 254 -2.64 14.14 4.13
C GLY A 254 -1.33 13.37 4.31
N SER A 255 -0.32 13.97 4.92
CA SER A 255 0.94 13.26 5.23
C SER A 255 0.77 12.17 6.30
N THR A 256 -0.05 12.42 7.31
CA THR A 256 -0.41 11.42 8.33
C THR A 256 -1.19 10.26 7.71
N ALA A 257 -2.10 10.54 6.77
CA ALA A 257 -2.89 9.55 6.07
C ALA A 257 -2.02 8.64 5.20
N LEU A 258 -1.03 9.20 4.50
CA LEU A 258 -0.04 8.46 3.73
C LEU A 258 0.82 7.54 4.61
N LEU A 259 1.25 8.03 5.78
CA LEU A 259 1.99 7.21 6.75
C LEU A 259 1.14 6.03 7.25
N LEU A 260 -0.11 6.30 7.66
CA LEU A 260 -1.00 5.24 8.13
C LEU A 260 -1.32 4.25 7.00
N ALA A 261 -1.49 4.73 5.77
CA ALA A 261 -1.76 3.85 4.63
C ALA A 261 -0.60 2.89 4.37
N GLY A 262 0.65 3.38 4.45
CA GLY A 262 1.84 2.51 4.35
C GLY A 262 1.83 1.41 5.41
N PHE A 263 1.69 1.77 6.70
CA PHE A 263 1.62 0.76 7.77
C PHE A 263 0.38 -0.14 7.66
N GLY A 264 -0.76 0.39 7.24
CA GLY A 264 -1.99 -0.37 7.09
C GLY A 264 -1.93 -1.42 5.97
N ILE A 265 -1.15 -1.19 4.91
CA ILE A 265 -0.89 -2.22 3.89
C ILE A 265 -0.03 -3.35 4.49
N LYS A 266 0.97 -3.01 5.32
CA LYS A 266 1.78 -4.01 6.03
C LYS A 266 0.91 -4.87 6.95
N ASP A 267 0.10 -4.21 7.76
CA ASP A 267 -0.82 -4.88 8.69
C ASP A 267 -1.81 -5.78 7.94
N ALA A 268 -2.35 -5.32 6.80
CA ALA A 268 -3.24 -6.10 5.96
C ALA A 268 -2.61 -7.42 5.53
N VAL A 269 -1.34 -7.40 5.09
CA VAL A 269 -0.60 -8.61 4.71
C VAL A 269 -0.37 -9.53 5.92
N GLU A 270 0.10 -8.99 7.04
CA GLU A 270 0.36 -9.79 8.25
C GLU A 270 -0.94 -10.42 8.81
N LEU A 271 -2.03 -9.65 8.90
CA LEU A 271 -3.34 -10.12 9.35
C LEU A 271 -3.94 -11.20 8.44
N SER A 272 -3.68 -11.13 7.15
CA SER A 272 -4.12 -12.14 6.18
C SER A 272 -3.39 -13.46 6.38
N GLY A 273 -2.07 -13.39 6.61
CA GLY A 273 -1.26 -14.55 6.94
C GLY A 273 -1.71 -15.20 8.24
N ASP A 274 -1.88 -14.40 9.30
CA ASP A 274 -2.36 -14.90 10.59
C ASP A 274 -3.77 -15.51 10.48
N ALA A 275 -4.67 -14.91 9.70
CA ALA A 275 -6.01 -15.44 9.50
C ALA A 275 -6.00 -16.80 8.78
N GLN A 276 -5.15 -17.00 7.77
CA GLN A 276 -5.05 -18.28 7.08
C GLN A 276 -4.31 -19.34 7.90
N PHE A 277 -3.07 -19.06 8.31
CA PHE A 277 -2.21 -20.08 8.91
C PHE A 277 -2.48 -20.32 10.39
N ASN A 278 -2.89 -19.31 11.16
CA ASN A 278 -3.09 -19.45 12.61
C ASN A 278 -4.57 -19.58 13.02
N GLN A 279 -5.51 -19.07 12.23
CA GLN A 279 -6.95 -19.12 12.57
C GLN A 279 -7.76 -20.12 11.75
N MET A 280 -7.40 -20.35 10.49
CA MET A 280 -8.08 -21.32 9.63
C MET A 280 -7.45 -22.71 9.73
N TYR A 281 -6.11 -22.82 9.68
CA TYR A 281 -5.44 -24.12 9.75
C TYR A 281 -5.33 -24.63 11.18
N ASN A 282 -6.10 -25.67 11.50
CA ASN A 282 -6.07 -26.38 12.77
C ASN A 282 -5.28 -27.70 12.69
N PHE A 283 -4.35 -27.81 11.74
CA PHE A 283 -3.40 -28.92 11.62
C PHE A 283 -1.97 -28.43 11.89
N ASP A 284 -1.06 -29.36 12.13
CA ASP A 284 0.34 -29.05 12.43
C ASP A 284 1.27 -29.44 11.28
N MET A 285 0.89 -30.43 10.48
CA MET A 285 1.64 -30.91 9.33
C MET A 285 0.72 -31.32 8.18
N GLU A 286 1.14 -31.05 6.96
CA GLU A 286 0.53 -31.58 5.74
C GLU A 286 1.52 -32.50 4.98
N LEU A 287 1.01 -33.60 4.46
CA LEU A 287 1.76 -34.57 3.67
C LEU A 287 1.10 -34.72 2.31
N GLY A 288 1.85 -34.61 1.23
CA GLY A 288 1.46 -35.14 -0.07
C GLY A 288 1.91 -36.59 -0.19
N VAL A 289 1.01 -37.48 -0.61
CA VAL A 289 1.27 -38.92 -0.75
C VAL A 289 0.94 -39.39 -2.16
N LEU A 290 1.50 -40.54 -2.55
CA LEU A 290 1.10 -41.20 -3.78
C LEU A 290 -0.39 -41.58 -3.74
N PRO A 291 -1.07 -41.68 -4.90
CA PRO A 291 -2.50 -41.98 -4.97
C PRO A 291 -2.88 -43.23 -4.16
N ASN A 292 -3.79 -43.05 -3.19
CA ASN A 292 -4.31 -44.05 -2.25
C ASN A 292 -3.30 -44.64 -1.25
N GLU A 293 -2.09 -44.09 -1.13
CA GLU A 293 -1.07 -44.56 -0.19
C GLU A 293 -1.10 -43.79 1.14
N THR A 294 -2.29 -43.63 1.73
CA THR A 294 -2.51 -42.84 2.98
C THR A 294 -2.25 -43.62 4.28
N ASN A 295 -1.99 -44.92 4.19
CA ASN A 295 -1.69 -45.78 5.34
C ASN A 295 -0.20 -45.72 5.68
N ILE A 296 0.16 -44.74 6.51
CA ILE A 296 1.52 -44.53 7.00
C ILE A 296 1.58 -44.89 8.48
N THR A 297 2.29 -45.97 8.82
CA THR A 297 2.41 -46.51 10.18
C THR A 297 2.95 -45.51 11.21
N LEU A 298 3.83 -44.60 10.79
CA LEU A 298 4.41 -43.56 11.65
C LEU A 298 3.38 -42.58 12.22
N ILE A 299 2.24 -42.41 11.55
CA ILE A 299 1.23 -41.39 11.90
C ILE A 299 -0.15 -41.97 12.22
N GLU A 300 -0.32 -43.29 12.17
CA GLU A 300 -1.59 -43.98 12.45
C GLU A 300 -2.17 -43.68 13.85
N ALA A 301 -1.31 -43.43 14.84
CA ALA A 301 -1.72 -43.18 16.22
C ALA A 301 -2.22 -41.73 16.47
N ASN A 302 -2.15 -40.86 15.47
CA ASN A 302 -2.48 -39.44 15.59
C ASN A 302 -3.76 -39.10 14.80
N ASP A 303 -4.43 -38.02 15.17
CA ASP A 303 -5.59 -37.52 14.44
C ASP A 303 -5.15 -37.04 13.05
N LYS A 304 -5.69 -37.67 12.01
CA LYS A 304 -5.41 -37.35 10.61
C LYS A 304 -6.70 -37.18 9.80
N LEU A 305 -6.65 -36.33 8.79
CA LEU A 305 -7.69 -36.18 7.78
C LEU A 305 -7.08 -36.44 6.41
N ASN A 306 -7.56 -37.48 5.73
CA ASN A 306 -7.16 -37.75 4.36
C ASN A 306 -8.01 -36.90 3.40
N LEU A 307 -7.38 -36.40 2.35
CA LEU A 307 -7.96 -35.50 1.37
C LEU A 307 -7.61 -35.97 -0.04
N MET A 308 -8.55 -35.70 -0.95
CA MET A 308 -8.36 -35.78 -2.38
C MET A 308 -8.17 -34.35 -2.88
N ILE A 309 -7.00 -34.06 -3.44
CA ILE A 309 -6.73 -32.78 -4.10
C ILE A 309 -6.52 -33.02 -5.58
N GLN A 310 -7.31 -32.33 -6.39
CA GLN A 310 -7.24 -32.40 -7.85
C GLN A 310 -7.44 -30.99 -8.42
N VAL A 311 -6.88 -30.73 -9.60
CA VAL A 311 -7.21 -29.51 -10.34
C VAL A 311 -8.56 -29.70 -11.02
N ALA A 312 -9.47 -28.77 -10.82
CA ALA A 312 -10.74 -28.68 -11.52
C ALA A 312 -10.73 -27.48 -12.46
N TYR A 313 -11.21 -27.66 -13.69
CA TYR A 313 -11.36 -26.59 -14.67
C TYR A 313 -12.75 -26.00 -14.55
N PHE A 314 -12.83 -24.69 -14.39
CA PHE A 314 -14.08 -23.95 -14.39
C PHE A 314 -14.46 -23.56 -15.83
N ASP A 315 -13.46 -23.14 -16.61
CA ASP A 315 -13.54 -22.86 -18.05
C ASP A 315 -12.22 -23.33 -18.72
N GLU A 316 -12.08 -23.19 -20.05
CA GLU A 316 -10.87 -23.62 -20.80
C GLU A 316 -9.56 -23.00 -20.28
N THR A 317 -9.63 -21.83 -19.67
CA THR A 317 -8.46 -21.07 -19.19
C THR A 317 -8.32 -21.04 -17.67
N ASP A 318 -9.42 -21.18 -16.94
CA ASP A 318 -9.49 -20.91 -15.51
C ASP A 318 -9.69 -22.20 -14.72
N TYR A 319 -8.83 -22.40 -13.72
CA TYR A 319 -8.79 -23.60 -12.90
C TYR A 319 -8.77 -23.26 -11.41
N ILE A 320 -9.20 -24.23 -10.61
CA ILE A 320 -9.27 -24.13 -9.16
C ILE A 320 -8.86 -25.45 -8.52
N ASN A 321 -8.21 -25.39 -7.34
CA ASN A 321 -7.87 -26.62 -6.63
C ASN A 321 -9.12 -27.18 -5.93
N LEU A 322 -9.62 -28.30 -6.42
CA LEU A 322 -10.67 -29.08 -5.77
C LEU A 322 -10.07 -29.84 -4.58
N ILE A 323 -10.69 -29.67 -3.41
CA ILE A 323 -10.33 -30.33 -2.16
C ILE A 323 -11.56 -31.06 -1.63
N VAL A 324 -11.46 -32.38 -1.53
CA VAL A 324 -12.55 -33.24 -1.04
C VAL A 324 -12.01 -34.06 0.14
N PRO A 325 -12.63 -34.03 1.32
CA PRO A 325 -12.19 -34.87 2.43
C PRO A 325 -12.57 -36.33 2.22
N GLU A 326 -11.92 -37.27 2.90
CA GLU A 326 -12.41 -38.66 2.96
C GLU A 326 -13.74 -38.75 3.72
N THR A 327 -13.92 -37.90 4.73
CA THR A 327 -15.17 -37.81 5.50
C THR A 327 -15.46 -36.34 5.84
N TYR A 328 -16.65 -35.85 5.46
CA TYR A 328 -17.00 -34.44 5.65
C TYR A 328 -17.04 -33.99 7.13
N ASP A 329 -17.43 -34.88 8.05
CA ASP A 329 -17.60 -34.56 9.48
C ASP A 329 -16.29 -34.10 10.14
N GLU A 330 -15.16 -34.68 9.74
CA GLU A 330 -13.84 -34.37 10.30
C GLU A 330 -13.26 -33.06 9.77
N MET A 331 -13.80 -32.50 8.68
CA MET A 331 -13.23 -31.32 8.02
C MET A 331 -13.14 -30.11 8.97
N ASN A 332 -14.18 -29.87 9.78
CA ASN A 332 -14.23 -28.73 10.70
C ASN A 332 -13.20 -28.81 11.84
N ASP A 333 -12.71 -30.01 12.15
CA ASP A 333 -11.68 -30.20 13.16
C ASP A 333 -10.32 -29.74 12.64
N PHE A 334 -10.04 -29.90 11.35
CA PHE A 334 -8.75 -29.55 10.73
C PHE A 334 -8.74 -28.17 10.07
N LEU A 335 -9.90 -27.67 9.63
CA LEU A 335 -10.05 -26.36 8.98
C LEU A 335 -11.21 -25.57 9.60
N SER A 336 -10.93 -24.36 10.05
CA SER A 336 -11.96 -23.41 10.50
C SER A 336 -12.35 -22.47 9.37
N PHE A 337 -13.53 -22.68 8.77
CA PHE A 337 -14.01 -21.81 7.70
C PHE A 337 -14.70 -20.56 8.25
N ARG A 338 -14.49 -19.44 7.54
CA ARG A 338 -15.18 -18.17 7.79
C ARG A 338 -15.70 -17.59 6.48
N ASP A 339 -16.90 -17.04 6.52
CA ASP A 339 -17.47 -16.25 5.42
C ASP A 339 -16.74 -14.89 5.29
N THR A 340 -16.95 -14.22 4.17
CA THR A 340 -16.53 -12.87 3.79
C THR A 340 -16.75 -11.77 4.84
N LYS A 341 -17.61 -12.01 5.83
CA LYS A 341 -17.92 -11.12 6.98
C LYS A 341 -17.28 -11.57 8.29
N ASP A 342 -16.26 -12.42 8.23
CA ASP A 342 -15.57 -13.02 9.39
C ASP A 342 -16.48 -13.88 10.30
N LYS A 343 -17.61 -14.36 9.77
CA LYS A 343 -18.52 -15.27 10.48
C LYS A 343 -18.09 -16.71 10.27
N SER A 344 -18.01 -17.51 11.34
CA SER A 344 -17.74 -18.94 11.21
C SER A 344 -18.86 -19.65 10.45
N ILE A 345 -18.46 -20.53 9.53
CA ILE A 345 -19.35 -21.41 8.76
C ILE A 345 -18.83 -22.83 8.91
N GLU A 346 -19.75 -23.78 9.08
CA GLU A 346 -19.44 -25.20 9.25
C GLU A 346 -19.56 -25.92 7.93
N PHE A 347 -18.58 -26.77 7.63
CA PHE A 347 -18.61 -27.72 6.53
C PHE A 347 -19.55 -28.88 6.87
N LYS A 348 -20.46 -29.22 5.96
CA LYS A 348 -21.54 -30.21 6.11
C LYS A 348 -21.57 -31.14 4.89
N SER A 349 -22.42 -32.15 4.94
CA SER A 349 -22.59 -33.13 3.87
C SER A 349 -22.96 -32.53 2.50
N ASP A 350 -23.65 -31.38 2.45
CA ASP A 350 -24.03 -30.67 1.23
C ASP A 350 -23.12 -29.49 0.89
N SER A 351 -21.95 -29.38 1.54
CA SER A 351 -21.11 -28.19 1.42
C SER A 351 -20.29 -28.11 0.15
N VAL A 352 -20.36 -26.95 -0.49
CA VAL A 352 -19.57 -26.52 -1.65
C VAL A 352 -19.09 -25.11 -1.35
N PHE A 353 -17.85 -25.00 -0.85
CA PHE A 353 -17.26 -23.73 -0.45
C PHE A 353 -16.23 -23.27 -1.47
N VAL A 354 -16.47 -22.08 -2.04
CA VAL A 354 -15.56 -21.45 -3.00
C VAL A 354 -14.77 -20.35 -2.31
N THR A 355 -13.47 -20.27 -2.58
CA THR A 355 -12.64 -19.18 -2.06
C THR A 355 -13.08 -17.82 -2.61
N LYS A 356 -13.07 -16.80 -1.76
CA LYS A 356 -13.58 -15.46 -2.06
C LYS A 356 -12.96 -14.80 -3.29
N GLN A 357 -11.66 -14.96 -3.55
CA GLN A 357 -11.01 -14.32 -4.70
C GLN A 357 -11.57 -14.84 -6.01
N PHE A 358 -11.53 -16.17 -6.18
CA PHE A 358 -12.16 -16.84 -7.31
C PHE A 358 -13.64 -16.47 -7.48
N ALA A 359 -14.40 -16.42 -6.37
CA ALA A 359 -15.80 -16.03 -6.44
C ALA A 359 -16.00 -14.58 -6.93
N LEU A 360 -15.12 -13.65 -6.57
CA LEU A 360 -15.18 -12.26 -7.04
C LEU A 360 -14.82 -12.14 -8.52
N ASP A 361 -13.77 -12.84 -8.97
CA ASP A 361 -13.33 -12.78 -10.37
C ASP A 361 -14.36 -13.38 -11.34
N HIS A 362 -15.06 -14.44 -10.92
CA HIS A 362 -16.11 -15.11 -11.71
C HIS A 362 -17.55 -14.68 -11.36
N ASN A 363 -17.73 -13.68 -10.50
CA ASN A 363 -19.05 -13.21 -10.02
C ASN A 363 -19.96 -14.32 -9.43
N ILE A 364 -19.37 -15.27 -8.71
CA ILE A 364 -20.07 -16.40 -8.07
C ILE A 364 -20.64 -15.96 -6.71
N HIS A 365 -21.91 -16.27 -6.47
CA HIS A 365 -22.62 -16.02 -5.22
C HIS A 365 -23.09 -17.32 -4.57
N VAL A 366 -23.42 -17.24 -3.28
CA VAL A 366 -24.05 -18.36 -2.57
C VAL A 366 -25.43 -18.65 -3.18
N GLY A 367 -25.66 -19.90 -3.56
CA GLY A 367 -26.84 -20.37 -4.27
C GLY A 367 -26.66 -20.51 -5.78
N ASP A 368 -25.56 -20.00 -6.35
CA ASP A 368 -25.27 -20.15 -7.77
C ASP A 368 -24.81 -21.57 -8.09
N LEU A 369 -25.08 -21.99 -9.32
CA LEU A 369 -24.72 -23.30 -9.83
C LEU A 369 -23.48 -23.16 -10.71
N ILE A 370 -22.40 -23.82 -10.30
CA ILE A 370 -21.09 -23.80 -10.96
C ILE A 370 -20.86 -25.13 -11.68
N SER A 371 -20.24 -25.07 -12.84
CA SER A 371 -19.81 -26.24 -13.61
C SER A 371 -18.32 -26.45 -13.36
N LEU A 372 -17.93 -27.68 -13.03
CA LEU A 372 -16.52 -28.05 -12.85
C LEU A 372 -16.22 -29.28 -13.68
N GLU A 373 -15.10 -29.22 -14.39
CA GLU A 373 -14.56 -30.33 -15.15
C GLU A 373 -13.33 -30.92 -14.46
N VAL A 374 -13.38 -32.23 -14.23
CA VAL A 374 -12.29 -33.00 -13.63
C VAL A 374 -12.10 -34.27 -14.46
N ASN A 375 -10.90 -34.49 -14.99
CA ASN A 375 -10.58 -35.67 -15.82
C ASN A 375 -11.58 -35.90 -16.97
N ASP A 376 -11.88 -34.84 -17.74
CA ASP A 376 -12.84 -34.83 -18.86
C ASP A 376 -14.32 -35.11 -18.47
N VAL A 377 -14.64 -35.13 -17.17
CA VAL A 377 -16.01 -35.27 -16.66
C VAL A 377 -16.46 -33.92 -16.12
N THR A 378 -17.57 -33.41 -16.64
CA THR A 378 -18.17 -32.15 -16.18
C THR A 378 -19.35 -32.43 -15.25
N SER A 379 -19.39 -31.77 -14.10
CA SER A 379 -20.52 -31.82 -13.18
C SER A 379 -20.85 -30.48 -12.56
N ASN A 380 -22.10 -30.35 -12.12
CA ASN A 380 -22.68 -29.12 -11.62
C ASN A 380 -22.86 -29.16 -10.10
N PHE A 381 -22.38 -28.13 -9.42
CA PHE A 381 -22.45 -28.00 -7.96
C PHE A 381 -23.11 -26.69 -7.59
N THR A 382 -23.95 -26.72 -6.55
CA THR A 382 -24.55 -25.48 -6.02
C THR A 382 -23.68 -24.94 -4.90
N VAL A 383 -23.21 -23.70 -5.04
CA VAL A 383 -22.31 -23.07 -4.06
C VAL A 383 -23.07 -22.77 -2.78
N THR A 384 -22.66 -23.37 -1.67
CA THR A 384 -23.31 -23.18 -0.36
C THR A 384 -22.61 -22.15 0.52
N GLY A 385 -21.35 -21.81 0.21
CA GLY A 385 -20.60 -20.81 0.96
C GLY A 385 -19.45 -20.19 0.17
N VAL A 386 -19.12 -18.93 0.50
CA VAL A 386 -17.93 -18.25 -0.01
C VAL A 386 -16.99 -18.00 1.16
N VAL A 387 -15.83 -18.65 1.16
CA VAL A 387 -14.89 -18.65 2.29
C VAL A 387 -13.80 -17.58 2.14
N ALA A 388 -13.50 -16.90 3.25
CA ALA A 388 -12.38 -15.98 3.37
C ALA A 388 -11.05 -16.78 3.41
N TYR A 389 -10.50 -17.01 2.22
CA TYR A 389 -9.21 -17.65 1.99
C TYR A 389 -8.28 -16.64 1.34
N TYR A 390 -7.10 -16.43 1.92
CA TYR A 390 -6.30 -15.23 1.64
C TYR A 390 -5.22 -15.47 0.59
N PHE A 391 -4.72 -16.70 0.47
CA PHE A 391 -3.64 -17.10 -0.42
C PHE A 391 -3.96 -18.45 -1.08
N GLY A 392 -4.28 -18.41 -2.38
CA GLY A 392 -4.66 -19.53 -3.25
C GLY A 392 -6.15 -19.48 -3.63
N ASN A 393 -6.51 -20.26 -4.65
CA ASN A 393 -7.89 -20.51 -5.03
C ASN A 393 -8.20 -21.98 -4.82
N ASN A 394 -9.18 -22.26 -3.97
CA ASN A 394 -9.61 -23.61 -3.66
C ASN A 394 -11.13 -23.71 -3.74
N ILE A 395 -11.62 -24.89 -4.05
CA ILE A 395 -13.01 -25.25 -3.82
C ILE A 395 -13.06 -26.48 -2.92
N TYR A 396 -13.81 -26.39 -1.84
CA TYR A 396 -14.02 -27.49 -0.92
C TYR A 396 -15.38 -28.10 -1.20
N ILE A 397 -15.42 -29.38 -1.57
CA ILE A 397 -16.67 -30.10 -1.84
C ILE A 397 -16.76 -31.29 -0.91
N SER A 398 -17.95 -31.53 -0.35
CA SER A 398 -18.22 -32.71 0.49
C SER A 398 -18.06 -34.00 -0.30
N ASN A 399 -17.53 -35.06 0.33
CA ASN A 399 -17.38 -36.36 -0.30
C ASN A 399 -18.72 -36.96 -0.78
N GLU A 400 -19.81 -36.72 -0.03
CA GLU A 400 -21.14 -37.20 -0.41
C GLU A 400 -21.64 -36.69 -1.77
N LEU A 401 -21.14 -35.53 -2.24
CA LEU A 401 -21.50 -34.96 -3.53
C LEU A 401 -20.57 -35.41 -4.67
N ILE A 402 -19.44 -36.04 -4.35
CA ILE A 402 -18.34 -36.34 -5.28
C ILE A 402 -18.21 -37.84 -5.56
N GLU A 403 -18.47 -38.70 -4.57
CA GLU A 403 -18.20 -40.15 -4.62
C GLU A 403 -18.77 -40.85 -5.87
N ASP A 404 -19.91 -40.38 -6.38
CA ASP A 404 -20.58 -40.96 -7.57
C ASP A 404 -20.29 -40.21 -8.88
N VAL A 405 -19.54 -39.10 -8.83
CA VAL A 405 -19.36 -38.16 -9.94
C VAL A 405 -17.94 -38.22 -10.50
N PHE A 406 -16.93 -38.14 -9.63
CA PHE A 406 -15.53 -38.08 -10.04
C PHE A 406 -14.72 -39.21 -9.41
N SER A 407 -13.92 -39.88 -10.24
CA SER A 407 -12.92 -40.85 -9.75
C SER A 407 -11.70 -40.10 -9.21
N LEU A 408 -11.72 -39.79 -7.92
CA LEU A 408 -10.64 -39.13 -7.20
C LEU A 408 -9.84 -40.13 -6.35
N TYR A 409 -8.58 -39.79 -6.06
CA TYR A 409 -7.69 -40.59 -5.23
C TYR A 409 -7.25 -39.79 -4.01
N LEU A 410 -7.10 -40.47 -2.87
CA LEU A 410 -6.54 -39.83 -1.67
C LEU A 410 -5.05 -39.59 -1.90
N ASN A 411 -4.63 -38.33 -1.86
CA ASN A 411 -3.25 -37.92 -2.19
C ASN A 411 -2.70 -36.86 -1.24
N LYS A 412 -3.46 -36.44 -0.23
CA LYS A 412 -3.00 -35.51 0.80
C LYS A 412 -3.51 -35.90 2.18
N ILE A 413 -2.72 -35.62 3.21
CA ILE A 413 -3.06 -35.88 4.61
C ILE A 413 -2.79 -34.61 5.43
N TYR A 414 -3.76 -34.19 6.24
CA TYR A 414 -3.55 -33.24 7.32
C TYR A 414 -3.41 -33.99 8.64
N LEU A 415 -2.46 -33.56 9.46
CA LEU A 415 -2.07 -34.26 10.69
C LEU A 415 -2.03 -33.26 11.86
N LYS A 416 -2.63 -33.66 12.99
CA LYS A 416 -2.54 -32.95 14.26
C LYS A 416 -1.54 -33.64 15.18
N LEU A 417 -0.66 -32.85 15.78
CA LEU A 417 0.44 -33.34 16.61
C LEU A 417 0.51 -32.54 17.93
N PRO A 418 -0.57 -32.52 18.75
CA PRO A 418 -0.66 -31.66 19.92
C PRO A 418 0.38 -31.97 21.02
N ASN A 419 0.92 -33.19 21.01
CA ASN A 419 1.87 -33.67 22.02
C ASN A 419 3.34 -33.65 21.55
N PHE A 420 3.63 -33.17 20.34
CA PHE A 420 4.99 -33.17 19.80
C PHE A 420 5.73 -31.88 20.16
N SER A 421 6.98 -32.00 20.60
CA SER A 421 7.87 -30.84 20.69
C SER A 421 8.38 -30.44 19.30
N LYS A 422 8.90 -29.22 19.13
CA LYS A 422 9.48 -28.79 17.83
C LYS A 422 10.62 -29.70 17.34
N LEU A 423 11.39 -30.31 18.25
CA LEU A 423 12.46 -31.24 17.87
C LEU A 423 11.87 -32.56 17.34
N ASP A 424 10.83 -33.06 17.98
CA ASP A 424 10.15 -34.29 17.57
C ASP A 424 9.44 -34.11 16.23
N MET A 425 8.86 -32.92 15.99
CA MET A 425 8.26 -32.56 14.70
C MET A 425 9.27 -32.61 13.55
N ASN A 426 10.48 -32.06 13.75
CA ASN A 426 11.53 -32.08 12.73
C ASN A 426 12.06 -33.50 12.47
N GLN A 427 12.17 -34.32 13.52
CA GLN A 427 12.56 -35.73 13.36
C GLN A 427 11.51 -36.51 12.59
N LEU A 428 10.23 -36.34 12.94
CA LEU A 428 9.11 -36.96 12.24
C LEU A 428 9.06 -36.51 10.77
N GLN A 429 9.23 -35.20 10.50
CA GLN A 429 9.28 -34.67 9.14
C GLN A 429 10.37 -35.33 8.29
N ASN A 430 11.57 -35.51 8.84
CA ASN A 430 12.66 -36.20 8.15
C ASN A 430 12.31 -37.68 7.88
N SER A 431 11.84 -38.40 8.90
CA SER A 431 11.45 -39.80 8.74
C SER A 431 10.31 -40.01 7.75
N LEU A 432 9.37 -39.06 7.65
CA LEU A 432 8.30 -39.09 6.67
C LEU A 432 8.79 -38.74 5.26
N ASN A 433 9.70 -37.79 5.11
CA ASN A 433 10.31 -37.46 3.81
C ASN A 433 11.17 -38.60 3.23
N ASP A 434 11.66 -39.51 4.08
CA ASP A 434 12.43 -40.68 3.66
C ASP A 434 11.56 -41.85 3.17
N LEU A 435 10.23 -41.77 3.29
CA LEU A 435 9.31 -42.81 2.82
C LEU A 435 9.01 -42.66 1.32
N ASP A 436 9.09 -43.77 0.58
CA ASP A 436 8.84 -43.79 -0.87
C ASP A 436 7.41 -43.37 -1.26
N ASN A 437 6.44 -43.57 -0.38
CA ASN A 437 5.03 -43.23 -0.61
C ASN A 437 4.68 -41.76 -0.27
N VAL A 438 5.63 -40.99 0.26
CA VAL A 438 5.44 -39.59 0.64
C VAL A 438 6.15 -38.69 -0.36
N VAL A 439 5.37 -37.85 -1.07
CA VAL A 439 5.88 -36.93 -2.09
C VAL A 439 6.51 -35.69 -1.47
N HIS A 440 5.88 -35.14 -0.41
CA HIS A 440 6.43 -34.01 0.34
C HIS A 440 5.78 -33.90 1.72
N VAL A 441 6.52 -33.32 2.66
CA VAL A 441 6.03 -33.01 4.02
C VAL A 441 6.31 -31.54 4.34
N GLN A 442 5.27 -30.81 4.73
CA GLN A 442 5.38 -29.42 5.16
C GLN A 442 4.71 -29.23 6.53
N THR A 443 5.40 -28.59 7.45
CA THR A 443 4.78 -28.16 8.70
C THR A 443 4.01 -26.85 8.51
N LYS A 444 3.04 -26.58 9.37
CA LYS A 444 2.39 -25.25 9.44
C LYS A 444 3.41 -24.13 9.67
N ASP A 445 4.47 -24.40 10.45
CA ASP A 445 5.57 -23.46 10.67
C ASP A 445 6.36 -23.19 9.37
N ASP A 446 6.59 -24.20 8.52
CA ASP A 446 7.24 -24.05 7.20
C ASP A 446 6.38 -23.24 6.23
N LEU A 447 5.07 -23.50 6.20
CA LEU A 447 4.10 -22.72 5.42
C LEU A 447 4.12 -21.25 5.86
N MET A 448 4.06 -20.99 7.17
CA MET A 448 4.11 -19.64 7.72
C MET A 448 5.47 -18.98 7.48
N ALA A 449 6.58 -19.71 7.55
CA ALA A 449 7.92 -19.19 7.27
C ALA A 449 8.07 -18.79 5.79
N SER A 450 7.58 -19.62 4.87
CA SER A 450 7.56 -19.35 3.43
C SER A 450 6.73 -18.11 3.10
N PHE A 451 5.58 -17.97 3.78
CA PHE A 451 4.76 -16.76 3.70
C PHE A 451 5.51 -15.53 4.23
N LYS A 452 6.10 -15.60 5.42
CA LYS A 452 6.86 -14.48 6.04
C LYS A 452 8.04 -14.06 5.18
N GLN A 453 8.73 -14.99 4.53
CA GLN A 453 9.82 -14.68 3.61
C GLN A 453 9.31 -13.89 2.39
N THR A 454 8.21 -14.33 1.77
CA THR A 454 7.59 -13.62 0.63
C THR A 454 7.07 -12.24 1.06
N SER A 455 6.42 -12.17 2.23
CA SER A 455 5.91 -10.93 2.83
C SER A 455 7.03 -9.94 3.18
N SER A 456 8.20 -10.43 3.60
CA SER A 456 9.36 -9.59 3.92
C SER A 456 9.86 -8.77 2.72
N SER A 457 9.77 -9.32 1.50
CA SER A 457 10.06 -8.57 0.27
C SER A 457 9.10 -7.39 0.11
N MET A 458 7.81 -7.59 0.36
CA MET A 458 6.82 -6.50 0.36
C MET A 458 7.07 -5.47 1.46
N ASN A 459 7.47 -5.92 2.67
CA ASN A 459 7.76 -5.03 3.79
C ASN A 459 8.87 -4.02 3.45
N SER A 460 9.87 -4.41 2.65
CA SER A 460 10.93 -3.50 2.20
C SER A 460 10.38 -2.36 1.32
N VAL A 461 9.43 -2.66 0.43
CA VAL A 461 8.73 -1.64 -0.38
C VAL A 461 7.90 -0.72 0.52
N ILE A 462 7.22 -1.27 1.53
CA ILE A 462 6.42 -0.49 2.47
C ILE A 462 7.30 0.46 3.30
N ILE A 463 8.46 0.00 3.78
CA ILE A 463 9.43 0.84 4.49
C ILE A 463 9.86 2.03 3.62
N LEU A 464 10.12 1.80 2.33
CA LEU A 464 10.44 2.87 1.38
C LEU A 464 9.32 3.93 1.32
N LEU A 465 8.06 3.50 1.24
CA LEU A 465 6.91 4.41 1.22
C LEU A 465 6.78 5.20 2.52
N VAL A 466 6.98 4.54 3.67
CA VAL A 466 6.96 5.19 4.98
C VAL A 466 8.06 6.26 5.05
N ILE A 467 9.28 5.98 4.55
CA ILE A 467 10.37 6.96 4.49
C ILE A 467 9.96 8.17 3.64
N PHE A 468 9.39 7.97 2.45
CA PHE A 468 8.94 9.09 1.61
C PHE A 468 7.82 9.91 2.25
N ALA A 469 6.82 9.24 2.84
CA ALA A 469 5.75 9.91 3.56
C ALA A 469 6.28 10.70 4.78
N SER A 470 7.31 10.18 5.46
CA SER A 470 7.98 10.84 6.59
C SER A 470 8.72 12.11 6.15
N VAL A 471 9.54 12.01 5.11
CA VAL A 471 10.26 13.15 4.53
C VAL A 471 9.27 14.24 4.10
N LEU A 472 8.21 13.83 3.42
CA LEU A 472 7.16 14.74 2.99
C LEU A 472 6.45 15.41 4.18
N SER A 473 6.13 14.66 5.24
CA SER A 473 5.54 15.22 6.46
C SER A 473 6.42 16.29 7.08
N ILE A 474 7.74 16.05 7.20
CA ILE A 474 8.70 17.03 7.73
C ILE A 474 8.73 18.30 6.86
N ILE A 475 8.79 18.15 5.53
CA ILE A 475 8.82 19.30 4.60
C ILE A 475 7.56 20.15 4.72
N ILE A 476 6.38 19.52 4.74
CA ILE A 476 5.09 20.22 4.89
C ILE A 476 5.04 20.95 6.25
N ASN A 477 5.33 20.23 7.33
CA ASN A 477 5.30 20.78 8.68
C ASN A 477 6.23 21.99 8.80
N TYR A 478 7.43 21.89 8.21
CA TYR A 478 8.40 22.97 8.19
C TYR A 478 7.88 24.19 7.44
N ASN A 479 7.33 23.98 6.24
CA ASN A 479 6.78 25.05 5.42
C ASN A 479 5.62 25.78 6.14
N LEU A 480 4.69 25.03 6.71
CA LEU A 480 3.55 25.58 7.46
C LEU A 480 4.01 26.33 8.72
N THR A 481 4.99 25.81 9.44
CA THR A 481 5.56 26.47 10.62
C THR A 481 6.25 27.78 10.23
N LEU A 482 6.98 27.80 9.11
CA LEU A 482 7.61 29.00 8.58
C LEU A 482 6.57 30.07 8.21
N ILE A 483 5.49 29.66 7.54
CA ILE A 483 4.36 30.55 7.20
C ILE A 483 3.74 31.12 8.49
N ASN A 484 3.48 30.28 9.50
CA ASN A 484 2.91 30.73 10.78
C ASN A 484 3.81 31.75 11.47
N ILE A 485 5.13 31.49 11.53
CA ILE A 485 6.10 32.42 12.12
C ILE A 485 6.08 33.76 11.37
N SER A 486 6.20 33.71 10.03
CA SER A 486 6.22 34.92 9.20
C SER A 486 4.93 35.74 9.37
N THR A 487 3.75 35.09 9.41
CA THR A 487 2.46 35.80 9.53
C THR A 487 2.30 36.56 10.85
N ARG A 488 3.02 36.14 11.89
CA ARG A 488 2.93 36.67 13.26
C ARG A 488 4.17 37.40 13.70
N HIS A 489 5.05 37.72 12.75
CA HIS A 489 6.32 38.38 13.02
C HIS A 489 6.14 39.66 13.85
N LYS A 490 5.19 40.53 13.48
CA LYS A 490 4.87 41.75 14.25
C LYS A 490 4.31 41.46 15.64
N GLU A 491 3.39 40.48 15.77
CA GLU A 491 2.85 40.09 17.09
C GLU A 491 3.98 39.61 18.02
N MET A 492 4.94 38.85 17.50
CA MET A 492 6.11 38.39 18.25
C MET A 492 7.07 39.52 18.62
N ALA A 493 7.35 40.44 17.70
CA ALA A 493 8.19 41.59 17.96
C ALA A 493 7.58 42.48 19.07
N THR A 494 6.26 42.72 19.05
CA THR A 494 5.57 43.45 20.13
C THR A 494 5.66 42.74 21.47
N LEU A 495 5.50 41.41 21.53
CA LEU A 495 5.65 40.65 22.77
C LEU A 495 7.08 40.76 23.34
N LYS A 496 8.10 40.67 22.48
CA LYS A 496 9.49 40.86 22.91
C LYS A 496 9.75 42.27 23.46
N VAL A 497 9.19 43.31 22.82
CA VAL A 497 9.28 44.71 23.30
C VAL A 497 8.59 44.89 24.65
N LEU A 498 7.51 44.16 24.91
CA LEU A 498 6.81 44.14 26.19
C LEU A 498 7.54 43.34 27.29
N GLY A 499 8.72 42.79 27.00
CA GLY A 499 9.56 42.09 27.97
C GLY A 499 9.28 40.60 28.12
N TYR A 500 8.50 39.99 27.21
CA TYR A 500 8.30 38.54 27.21
C TYR A 500 9.60 37.80 26.85
N ASP A 501 9.88 36.69 27.54
CA ASP A 501 11.06 35.86 27.25
C ASP A 501 10.89 35.13 25.91
N GLU A 502 12.01 34.81 25.24
CA GLU A 502 12.03 34.09 23.98
C GLU A 502 11.30 32.74 24.07
N LYS A 503 11.39 32.07 25.22
CA LYS A 503 10.68 30.82 25.51
C LYS A 503 9.16 31.02 25.55
N GLU A 504 8.70 32.18 26.04
CA GLU A 504 7.28 32.50 26.11
C GLU A 504 6.72 32.82 24.73
N VAL A 505 7.46 33.60 23.93
CA VAL A 505 7.09 33.97 22.57
C VAL A 505 7.05 32.76 21.65
N SER A 506 8.08 31.92 21.70
CA SER A 506 8.11 30.64 20.96
C SER A 506 6.96 29.73 21.42
N GLY A 507 6.82 29.50 22.73
CA GLY A 507 5.77 28.65 23.30
C GLY A 507 4.34 29.10 22.99
N TYR A 508 4.11 30.39 22.68
CA TYR A 508 2.82 30.88 22.20
C TYR A 508 2.49 30.34 20.80
N ILE A 509 3.41 30.44 19.84
CA ILE A 509 3.18 29.95 18.46
C ILE A 509 3.12 28.44 18.43
N PHE A 510 4.03 27.75 19.11
CA PHE A 510 4.07 26.29 19.07
C PHE A 510 2.83 25.66 19.69
N ARG A 511 2.23 26.30 20.69
CA ARG A 511 0.95 25.86 21.24
C ARG A 511 -0.17 25.89 20.20
N GLU A 512 -0.20 26.92 19.36
CA GLU A 512 -1.19 26.98 18.28
C GLU A 512 -0.95 25.92 17.23
N THR A 513 0.28 25.83 16.72
CA THR A 513 0.64 24.81 15.72
C THR A 513 0.35 23.42 16.26
N PHE A 514 0.75 23.12 17.50
CA PHE A 514 0.48 21.84 18.15
C PHE A 514 -1.02 21.53 18.23
N MET A 515 -1.87 22.50 18.63
CA MET A 515 -3.32 22.31 18.68
C MET A 515 -3.93 21.98 17.31
N ILE A 516 -3.52 22.70 16.27
CA ILE A 516 -4.01 22.45 14.91
C ILE A 516 -3.52 21.09 14.41
N SER A 517 -2.24 20.79 14.64
CA SER A 517 -1.63 19.53 14.23
C SER A 517 -2.23 18.34 14.94
N SER A 518 -2.56 18.42 16.23
CA SER A 518 -3.25 17.34 16.93
C SER A 518 -4.60 17.02 16.28
N VAL A 519 -5.38 18.03 15.92
CA VAL A 519 -6.65 17.83 15.20
C VAL A 519 -6.39 17.28 13.79
N ALA A 520 -5.37 17.78 13.10
CA ALA A 520 -5.01 17.31 11.76
C ALA A 520 -4.53 15.85 11.76
N ILE A 521 -3.76 15.43 12.77
CA ILE A 521 -3.33 14.04 12.95
C ILE A 521 -4.55 13.15 13.15
N LEU A 522 -5.50 13.52 14.02
CA LEU A 522 -6.73 12.76 14.21
C LEU A 522 -7.53 12.61 12.91
N ILE A 523 -7.69 13.70 12.15
CA ILE A 523 -8.34 13.64 10.82
C ILE A 523 -7.51 12.79 9.87
N GLY A 524 -6.18 12.89 9.91
CA GLY A 524 -5.26 12.11 9.09
C GLY A 524 -5.32 10.62 9.36
N LEU A 525 -5.53 10.19 10.60
CA LEU A 525 -5.74 8.78 10.93
C LEU A 525 -7.06 8.25 10.34
N ILE A 526 -8.12 9.07 10.34
CA ILE A 526 -9.40 8.70 9.71
C ILE A 526 -9.22 8.61 8.18
N LEU A 527 -8.61 9.63 7.58
CA LEU A 527 -8.34 9.65 6.14
C LEU A 527 -7.38 8.54 5.71
N GLY A 528 -6.40 8.20 6.54
CA GLY A 528 -5.45 7.13 6.29
C GLY A 528 -6.12 5.76 6.27
N ARG A 529 -7.11 5.52 7.15
CA ARG A 529 -7.96 4.33 7.10
C ARG A 529 -8.74 4.26 5.78
N SER A 530 -9.37 5.36 5.37
CA SER A 530 -10.07 5.41 4.08
C SER A 530 -9.13 5.20 2.89
N LEU A 531 -7.93 5.75 2.95
CA LEU A 531 -6.91 5.60 1.92
C LEU A 531 -6.40 4.15 1.83
N GLN A 532 -6.09 3.52 2.97
CA GLN A 532 -5.71 2.12 3.01
C GLN A 532 -6.83 1.22 2.47
N TYR A 533 -8.08 1.46 2.88
CA TYR A 533 -9.23 0.73 2.35
C TYR A 533 -9.29 0.84 0.82
N PHE A 534 -9.13 2.06 0.29
CA PHE A 534 -9.12 2.30 -1.15
C PHE A 534 -7.97 1.54 -1.83
N ILE A 535 -6.74 1.62 -1.31
CA ILE A 535 -5.59 0.91 -1.90
C ILE A 535 -5.81 -0.60 -1.92
N ILE A 536 -6.22 -1.21 -0.80
CA ILE A 536 -6.48 -2.65 -0.72
C ILE A 536 -7.58 -3.07 -1.70
N SER A 537 -8.62 -2.24 -1.89
CA SER A 537 -9.69 -2.53 -2.87
C SER A 537 -9.26 -2.47 -4.33
N GLN A 538 -8.10 -1.86 -4.64
CA GLN A 538 -7.55 -1.80 -6.00
C GLN A 538 -6.54 -2.93 -6.27
N ILE A 539 -6.11 -3.65 -5.23
CA ILE A 539 -5.27 -4.83 -5.39
C ILE A 539 -6.18 -5.98 -5.80
N ASN A 540 -6.31 -6.21 -7.11
CA ASN A 540 -6.95 -7.41 -7.65
C ASN A 540 -5.88 -8.32 -8.23
N VAL A 541 -5.48 -9.33 -7.46
CA VAL A 541 -4.47 -10.31 -7.85
C VAL A 541 -5.06 -11.68 -7.63
N ASP A 542 -4.98 -12.50 -8.67
CA ASP A 542 -5.52 -13.85 -8.64
C ASP A 542 -4.94 -14.65 -7.46
N GLY A 543 -5.82 -15.35 -6.74
CA GLY A 543 -5.51 -16.10 -5.53
C GLY A 543 -5.07 -15.26 -4.33
N ILE A 544 -5.16 -13.93 -4.34
CA ILE A 544 -4.75 -13.10 -3.19
C ILE A 544 -5.86 -12.16 -2.75
N ILE A 545 -6.30 -12.32 -1.50
CA ILE A 545 -7.13 -11.35 -0.79
C ILE A 545 -6.41 -10.89 0.46
N LEU A 546 -6.46 -9.59 0.72
CA LEU A 546 -5.92 -9.00 1.93
C LEU A 546 -7.02 -8.58 2.89
N LYS A 547 -6.85 -8.91 4.18
CA LYS A 547 -7.64 -8.37 5.27
C LYS A 547 -7.57 -6.86 5.23
N ASN A 548 -8.74 -6.23 5.37
CA ASN A 548 -8.85 -4.79 5.31
C ASN A 548 -8.94 -4.20 6.71
N ASP A 549 -8.02 -4.58 7.60
CA ASP A 549 -7.93 -4.11 8.98
C ASP A 549 -6.54 -3.53 9.25
N ILE A 550 -6.46 -2.67 10.26
CA ILE A 550 -5.20 -2.03 10.68
C ILE A 550 -5.02 -2.29 12.16
N TYR A 551 -3.83 -2.72 12.58
CA TYR A 551 -3.53 -2.91 13.98
C TYR A 551 -3.61 -1.58 14.74
N LEU A 552 -4.14 -1.62 15.96
CA LEU A 552 -4.18 -0.43 16.82
C LEU A 552 -2.78 0.15 17.07
N LEU A 553 -1.75 -0.71 17.11
CA LEU A 553 -0.36 -0.29 17.22
C LEU A 553 0.11 0.57 16.04
N SER A 554 -0.35 0.31 14.82
CA SER A 554 0.02 1.11 13.64
C SER A 554 -0.60 2.51 13.67
N TYR A 555 -1.80 2.67 14.26
CA TYR A 555 -2.34 3.98 14.59
C TYR A 555 -1.46 4.73 15.61
N LEU A 556 -1.00 4.04 16.64
CA LEU A 556 -0.12 4.61 17.66
C LEU A 556 1.24 5.01 17.09
N TYR A 557 1.87 4.14 16.29
CA TYR A 557 3.13 4.46 15.60
C TYR A 557 2.98 5.64 14.66
N THR A 558 1.91 5.70 13.87
CA THR A 558 1.67 6.83 12.96
C THR A 558 1.45 8.14 13.73
N ALA A 559 0.68 8.11 14.81
CA ALA A 559 0.44 9.28 15.65
C ALA A 559 1.74 9.75 16.32
N LEU A 560 2.52 8.82 16.88
CA LEU A 560 3.80 9.09 17.52
C LEU A 560 4.80 9.68 16.54
N LEU A 561 4.98 9.07 15.36
CA LEU A 561 5.87 9.56 14.32
C LEU A 561 5.45 10.95 13.83
N SER A 562 4.16 11.18 13.63
CA SER A 562 3.64 12.51 13.26
C SER A 562 3.95 13.57 14.31
N ILE A 563 3.83 13.24 15.60
CA ILE A 563 4.22 14.13 16.71
C ILE A 563 5.73 14.35 16.72
N VAL A 564 6.54 13.30 16.51
CA VAL A 564 7.99 13.40 16.43
C VAL A 564 8.42 14.33 15.27
N TYR A 565 7.84 14.20 14.08
CA TYR A 565 8.12 15.08 12.95
C TYR A 565 7.74 16.53 13.25
N LEU A 566 6.61 16.75 13.94
CA LEU A 566 6.23 18.08 14.41
C LEU A 566 7.27 18.66 15.39
N LEU A 567 7.75 17.86 16.34
CA LEU A 567 8.74 18.27 17.32
C LEU A 567 10.10 18.58 16.67
N ILE A 568 10.53 17.77 15.70
CA ILE A 568 11.75 18.02 14.91
C ILE A 568 11.66 19.38 14.23
N VAL A 569 10.53 19.66 13.57
CA VAL A 569 10.30 20.95 12.91
C VAL A 569 10.23 22.10 13.91
N TYR A 570 9.60 21.89 15.06
CA TYR A 570 9.57 22.88 16.14
C TYR A 570 11.00 23.29 16.54
N VAL A 571 11.83 22.33 16.93
CA VAL A 571 13.19 22.59 17.39
C VAL A 571 14.01 23.30 16.30
N SER A 572 13.89 22.84 15.06
CA SER A 572 14.52 23.46 13.89
C SER A 572 14.08 24.92 13.64
N SER A 573 12.88 25.29 14.08
CA SER A 573 12.31 26.63 13.87
C SER A 573 12.64 27.64 14.99
N ILE A 574 13.09 27.19 16.17
CA ILE A 574 13.44 28.07 17.30
C ILE A 574 14.47 29.15 16.91
N PRO A 575 15.60 28.84 16.24
CA PRO A 575 16.60 29.84 15.88
C PRO A 575 16.03 30.97 15.02
N LYS A 576 15.04 30.69 14.17
CA LYS A 576 14.38 31.70 13.34
C LYS A 576 13.56 32.69 14.16
N ILE A 577 12.89 32.22 15.22
CA ILE A 577 12.10 33.07 16.12
C ILE A 577 13.01 33.96 16.97
N ARG A 578 14.17 33.44 17.40
CA ARG A 578 15.17 34.22 18.16
C ARG A 578 15.67 35.41 17.36
N LYS A 579 15.93 35.24 16.07
CA LYS A 579 16.42 36.28 15.16
C LYS A 579 15.40 37.38 14.79
N ILE A 580 14.16 37.32 15.31
CA ILE A 580 13.17 38.37 15.07
C ILE A 580 13.61 39.67 15.76
N ASP A 581 13.83 40.71 14.95
CA ASP A 581 14.19 42.06 15.39
C ASP A 581 12.99 42.74 16.07
N MET A 582 13.24 43.26 17.27
CA MET A 582 12.25 43.99 18.06
C MET A 582 11.95 45.38 17.50
N LEU A 583 12.91 45.99 16.79
CA LEU A 583 12.82 47.36 16.26
C LEU A 583 11.78 47.47 15.12
N GLU A 584 11.46 46.38 14.43
CA GLU A 584 10.44 46.39 13.38
C GLU A 584 9.01 46.60 13.90
N ALA A 585 8.72 46.29 15.18
CA ALA A 585 7.42 46.61 15.78
C ALA A 585 7.22 48.12 15.93
N LEU A 586 8.31 48.85 16.21
CA LEU A 586 8.29 50.30 16.47
C LEU A 586 8.17 51.13 15.19
N LYS A 587 8.65 50.63 14.04
CA LYS A 587 8.58 51.32 12.72
C LYS A 587 7.17 51.46 12.13
N SER A 588 6.12 51.03 12.83
CA SER A 588 4.75 50.99 12.30
C SER A 588 3.81 52.07 12.85
N PHE A 589 4.33 52.96 13.71
CA PHE A 589 3.62 54.15 14.19
C PHE A 589 4.01 55.44 13.44
N GLU A 590 4.93 55.35 12.48
CA GLU A 590 5.15 56.33 11.41
C GLU A 590 4.49 55.82 10.11
#